data_AF-A0A6M8HY38-F1
#
_entry.id   AF-A0A6M8HY38-F1
#
_cell.length_a   1.000
_cell.length_b   1.000
_cell.length_c   1.000
_cell.angle_alpha   90.00
_cell.angle_beta   90.00
_cell.angle_gamma   90.00
#
_symmetry.space_group_name_H-M   'P 1'
#
loop_
_entity.id
_entity.type
_entity.pdbx_description
1 polymer ?
#
loop_
_entity_poly.entity_id
_entity_poly.type
_entity_poly.pdbx_seq_one_letter_code
_entity_poly.pdbx_strand_id
1 'polypeptide(L)' 'MEMTIQRLSEAGVLDAVCQWRNAAINLREAATGGHLHSSQRATLMREAEAADRQADWWSDCHAQEFPA' A
#
# COMPACT_ATOMS: atom_id res chain seq x y z
N MET A 1 11.18 -19.63 -19.44
CA MET A 1 9.94 -19.06 -18.89
C MET A 1 10.18 -17.57 -18.79
N GLU A 2 9.98 -16.85 -19.90
CA GLU A 2 10.03 -15.38 -19.89
C GLU A 2 8.88 -14.91 -19.02
N MET A 3 9.20 -14.46 -17.81
CA MET A 3 8.29 -13.65 -17.03
C MET A 3 8.13 -12.38 -17.85
N THR A 4 7.04 -12.29 -18.61
CA THR A 4 6.68 -11.08 -19.34
C THR A 4 6.56 -9.98 -18.30
N ILE A 5 7.61 -9.17 -18.14
CA ILE A 5 7.56 -7.95 -17.35
C ILE A 5 6.58 -7.08 -18.11
N GLN A 6 5.30 -7.13 -17.73
CA GLN A 6 4.32 -6.21 -18.23
C GLN A 6 4.88 -4.83 -17.94
N ARG A 7 5.13 -4.06 -19.00
CA ARG A 7 5.66 -2.72 -18.88
C ARG A 7 4.68 -1.93 -18.00
N LEU A 8 5.15 -1.51 -16.84
CA LEU A 8 4.34 -0.72 -15.91
C LEU A 8 3.83 0.51 -16.65
N SER A 9 2.53 0.77 -16.58
CA SER A 9 1.97 2.04 -17.05
C SER A 9 2.00 3.03 -15.89
N GLU A 10 2.28 4.30 -16.19
CA GLU A 10 2.28 5.35 -15.18
C GLU A 10 0.97 5.40 -14.39
N ALA A 11 -0.17 5.34 -15.10
CA ALA A 11 -1.49 5.29 -14.50
C ALA A 11 -1.70 4.05 -13.61
N GLY A 12 -1.16 2.88 -13.98
CA GLY A 12 -1.25 1.67 -13.18
C GLY A 12 -0.43 1.73 -11.90
N VAL A 13 0.75 2.37 -11.94
CA VAL A 13 1.57 2.58 -10.75
C VAL A 13 0.89 3.55 -9.79
N LEU A 14 0.38 4.68 -10.29
CA LEU A 14 -0.35 5.65 -9.46
C LEU A 14 -1.62 5.05 -8.85
N ASP A 15 -2.35 4.23 -9.60
CA ASP A 15 -3.51 3.51 -9.08
C ASP A 15 -3.11 2.53 -7.98
N ALA A 16 -2.02 1.77 -8.15
CA ALA A 16 -1.50 0.89 -7.11
C ALA A 16 -1.11 1.66 -5.84
N VAL A 17 -0.44 2.81 -5.95
CA VAL A 17 -0.14 3.69 -4.82
C VAL A 17 -1.43 4.07 -4.08
N CYS A 18 -2.44 4.56 -4.80
CA CYS A 18 -3.73 4.93 -4.23
C CYS A 18 -4.41 3.75 -3.50
N GLN A 19 -4.42 2.56 -4.10
CA GLN A 19 -5.01 1.36 -3.49
C GLN A 19 -4.33 1.00 -2.16
N TRP A 20 -2.99 1.02 -2.13
CA TRP A 20 -2.24 0.71 -0.91
C TRP A 20 -2.44 1.76 0.19
N ARG A 21 -2.49 3.06 -0.17
CA ARG A 21 -2.82 4.13 0.79
C ARG A 21 -4.22 3.99 1.35
N ASN A 22 -5.20 3.71 0.51
CA ASN A 22 -6.58 3.48 0.95
C ASN A 22 -6.69 2.26 1.87
N ALA A 23 -5.97 1.17 1.55
CA ALA A 23 -5.91 0.00 2.42
C ALA A 23 -5.32 0.35 3.81
N ALA A 24 -4.23 1.13 3.85
CA ALA A 24 -3.63 1.57 5.10
C ALA A 24 -4.60 2.42 5.95
N ILE A 25 -5.36 3.32 5.32
CA ILE A 25 -6.39 4.13 5.98
C ILE A 25 -7.48 3.23 6.57
N ASN A 26 -8.05 2.33 5.77
CA ASN A 26 -9.12 1.44 6.21
C ASN A 26 -8.69 0.54 7.39
N LEU A 27 -7.44 0.06 7.37
CA LEU A 27 -6.89 -0.75 8.46
C LEU A 27 -6.72 0.06 9.76
N ARG A 28 -6.29 1.31 9.66
CA ARG A 28 -6.21 2.23 10.83
C ARG A 28 -7.59 2.53 11.38
N GLU A 29 -8.56 2.82 10.53
CA GLU A 29 -9.95 3.05 10.93
C GLU A 29 -10.51 1.82 11.64
N ALA A 30 -10.32 0.63 11.08
CA ALA A 30 -10.73 -0.62 11.72
C ALA A 30 -10.06 -0.81 13.10
N ALA A 31 -8.78 -0.45 13.25
CA ALA A 31 -8.07 -0.54 14.53
C ALA A 31 -8.66 0.35 15.64
N THR A 32 -9.40 1.41 15.29
CA THR A 32 -10.11 2.26 16.27
C THR A 32 -11.36 1.60 16.87
N GLY A 33 -11.78 0.44 16.34
CA GLY A 33 -12.96 -0.29 16.80
C GLY A 33 -12.91 -0.58 18.30
N GLY A 34 -13.92 -0.11 19.05
CA GLY A 34 -14.00 -0.25 20.50
C GLY A 34 -14.03 -1.70 21.00
N HIS A 35 -14.49 -2.64 20.16
CA HIS A 35 -14.63 -4.06 20.46
C HIS A 35 -13.34 -4.88 20.30
N LEU A 36 -12.27 -4.30 19.76
CA LEU A 36 -11.03 -5.01 19.49
C LEU A 36 -10.14 -5.12 20.74
N HIS A 37 -9.53 -6.28 20.92
CA HIS A 37 -8.43 -6.44 21.87
C HIS A 37 -7.19 -5.67 21.42
N SER A 38 -6.34 -5.29 22.38
CA SER A 38 -5.07 -4.59 22.13
C SER A 38 -4.17 -5.30 21.11
N SER A 39 -4.10 -6.64 21.15
CA SER A 39 -3.34 -7.44 20.19
C SER A 39 -3.90 -7.36 18.77
N GLN A 40 -5.22 -7.35 18.61
CA GLN A 40 -5.88 -7.22 17.30
C GLN A 40 -5.65 -5.82 16.72
N ARG A 41 -5.77 -4.78 17.54
CA ARG A 41 -5.44 -3.40 17.14
C ARG A 41 -3.98 -3.30 16.68
N ALA A 42 -3.05 -3.88 17.44
CA ALA A 42 -1.63 -3.87 17.08
C ALA A 42 -1.34 -4.63 15.77
N THR A 43 -2.08 -5.70 15.47
CA THR A 43 -1.97 -6.39 14.18
C THR A 43 -2.45 -5.50 13.03
N LEU A 44 -3.64 -4.89 13.15
CA LEU A 44 -4.17 -3.98 12.12
C LEU A 44 -3.25 -2.79 11.86
N MET A 45 -2.67 -2.21 12.91
CA MET A 45 -1.70 -1.11 12.75
C MET A 45 -0.43 -1.55 12.01
N ARG A 46 0.10 -2.74 12.31
CA ARG A 46 1.25 -3.31 11.58
C ARG A 46 0.94 -3.58 10.12
N GLU A 47 -0.27 -4.06 9.81
CA GLU A 47 -0.72 -4.26 8.44
C GLU A 47 -0.88 -2.92 7.70
N ALA A 48 -1.41 -1.89 8.37
CA ALA A 48 -1.50 -0.54 7.79
C ALA A 48 -0.10 0.02 7.45
N GLU A 49 0.88 -0.15 8.34
CA GLU A 49 2.27 0.24 8.08
C GLU A 49 2.89 -0.55 6.92
N ALA A 50 2.56 -1.84 6.80
CA ALA A 50 3.02 -2.66 5.67
C ALA A 50 2.42 -2.17 4.34
N ALA A 51 1.14 -1.82 4.33
CA ALA A 51 0.48 -1.23 3.16
C ALA A 51 1.11 0.12 2.79
N ASP A 52 1.44 0.97 3.76
CA ASP A 52 2.15 2.23 3.48
C ASP A 52 3.54 2.01 2.88
N ARG A 53 4.32 1.06 3.41
CA ARG A 53 5.63 0.71 2.82
C ARG A 53 5.48 0.20 1.38
N GLN A 54 4.40 -0.52 1.09
CA GLN A 54 4.12 -0.99 -0.27
C GLN A 54 3.74 0.18 -1.20
N ALA A 55 3.00 1.17 -0.71
CA ALA A 55 2.71 2.39 -1.45
C ALA A 55 3.98 3.21 -1.72
N ASP A 56 4.88 3.32 -0.72
CA ASP A 56 6.18 4.00 -0.87
C ASP A 56 7.01 3.32 -1.97
N TRP A 57 7.11 1.99 -1.95
CA TRP A 57 7.84 1.24 -2.97
C TRP A 57 7.30 1.49 -4.39
N TRP A 58 5.97 1.50 -4.57
CA TRP A 58 5.38 1.82 -5.87
C TRP A 58 5.63 3.28 -6.29
N SER A 59 5.62 4.21 -5.33
CA SER A 59 5.96 5.61 -5.58
C SER A 59 7.42 5.78 -6.01
N ASP A 60 8.35 5.03 -5.41
CA ASP A 60 9.75 5.02 -5.79
C ASP A 60 9.95 4.42 -7.19
N CYS A 61 9.18 3.39 -7.55
CA CYS A 61 9.16 2.86 -8.92
C CYS A 61 8.66 3.90 -9.93
N HIS A 62 7.60 4.66 -9.59
CA HIS A 62 7.12 5.74 -10.45
C HIS A 62 8.20 6.80 -10.69
N ALA A 63 8.86 7.25 -9.62
CA ALA A 63 9.92 8.27 -9.71
C ALA A 63 11.14 7.84 -10.54
N GLN A 64 11.45 6.54 -10.56
CA GLN A 64 12.56 5.98 -11.36
C GLN A 64 12.20 5.81 -12.84
N GLU A 65 10.98 5.37 -13.13
CA GLU A 65 10.54 5.02 -14.49
C GLU A 65 9.93 6.22 -15.25
N PHE A 66 9.38 7.21 -14.55
CA PHE A 66 8.70 8.39 -15.11
C PHE A 66 9.23 9.70 -14.51
N PRO A 67 10.50 10.07 -14.76
CA PRO A 67 11.06 11.34 -14.32
C PRO A 67 10.38 12.53 -15.04
N ALA A 68 10.27 13.66 -14.33
CA ALA A 68 9.63 14.90 -14.79
C ALA A 68 10.33 15.57 -16.00
#